data_AF-A0A969D6M4-F1
#
_entry.id   AF-A0A969D6M4-F1
#
_cell.length_a   1.000
_cell.length_b   1.000
_cell.length_c   1.000
_cell.angle_alpha   90.00
_cell.angle_beta   90.00
_cell.angle_gamma   90.00
#
_symmetry.space_group_name_H-M   'P 1'
#
loop_
_entity.id
_entity.type
_entity.pdbx_description
1 polymer ?
#
loop_
_entity_poly.entity_id
_entity_poly.type
_entity_poly.pdbx_seq_one_letter_code
_entity_poly.pdbx_strand_id
1 'polypeptide(L)'
;MKKVVILIDGQNQFYSLKNLGIQEREVNWGGFFRSLLSESDELIRTYWFRPQRILDTYFSYENIKNQVVYKQFKNYYSDFREDETRLPEPIRNSIDEHVASVENWIKEERAKFSQIEYNYDQISLEFDDIEIVKTGIVKVNP
;
A
#
# COMPACT_ATOMS: atom_id res chain seq x y z
N MET A 1 25.59 -20.07 18.19
CA MET A 1 25.57 -18.85 17.39
C MET A 1 24.86 -19.13 16.08
N LYS A 2 23.64 -18.60 15.94
CA LYS A 2 22.89 -18.67 14.69
C LYS A 2 22.97 -17.32 14.01
N LYS A 3 23.08 -17.38 12.69
CA LYS A 3 22.94 -16.23 11.81
C LYS A 3 21.45 -16.01 11.56
N VAL A 4 20.95 -14.81 11.86
CA VAL A 4 19.54 -14.48 11.78
C VAL A 4 19.31 -13.41 10.71
N VAL A 5 18.26 -13.60 9.93
CA VAL A 5 17.71 -12.61 9.01
C VAL A 5 16.24 -12.43 9.37
N ILE A 6 15.81 -11.17 9.48
CA ILE A 6 14.41 -10.83 9.75
C ILE A 6 13.78 -10.35 8.44
N LEU A 7 12.59 -10.85 8.12
CA LEU A 7 11.82 -10.45 6.94
C LEU A 7 10.50 -9.84 7.41
N ILE A 8 10.26 -8.57 7.04
CA ILE A 8 9.05 -7.84 7.46
C ILE A 8 8.15 -7.62 6.25
N ASP A 9 6.93 -8.17 6.32
CA ASP A 9 5.83 -7.79 5.44
C ASP A 9 5.27 -6.44 5.92
N GLY A 10 5.69 -5.36 5.26
CA GLY A 10 5.30 -4.00 5.60
C GLY A 10 3.81 -3.72 5.39
N GLN A 11 3.12 -4.45 4.51
CA GLN A 11 1.67 -4.27 4.35
C GLN A 11 0.93 -4.83 5.56
N ASN A 12 1.26 -6.05 5.98
CA ASN A 12 0.66 -6.67 7.16
C ASN A 12 0.99 -5.86 8.43
N GLN A 13 2.25 -5.47 8.59
CA GLN A 13 2.69 -4.65 9.72
C GLN A 13 1.97 -3.31 9.79
N PHE A 14 1.81 -2.59 8.66
CA PHE A 14 1.10 -1.31 8.63
C PHE A 14 -0.34 -1.45 9.17
N TYR A 15 -1.09 -2.44 8.69
CA TYR A 15 -2.46 -2.65 9.17
C TYR A 15 -2.49 -3.12 10.62
N SER A 16 -1.52 -3.93 11.06
CA SER A 16 -1.40 -4.35 12.45
C SER A 16 -1.18 -3.16 13.39
N LEU A 17 -0.24 -2.27 13.05
CA LEU A 17 0.03 -1.05 13.84
C LEU A 17 -1.18 -0.12 13.84
N LYS A 18 -1.82 0.08 12.68
CA LYS A 18 -3.03 0.90 12.56
C LYS A 18 -4.16 0.38 13.45
N ASN A 19 -4.40 -0.93 13.46
CA ASN A 19 -5.45 -1.55 14.28
C ASN A 19 -5.15 -1.43 15.77
N LEU A 20 -3.88 -1.34 16.16
CA LEU A 20 -3.43 -1.11 17.53
C LEU A 20 -3.37 0.38 17.91
N GLY A 21 -3.58 1.30 16.95
CA GLY A 21 -3.45 2.74 17.17
C GLY A 21 -2.00 3.20 17.40
N ILE A 22 -1.02 2.42 16.96
CA ILE A 22 0.41 2.71 17.13
C ILE A 22 0.93 3.38 15.87
N GLN A 23 1.67 4.48 16.02
CA GLN A 23 2.37 5.10 14.89
C GLN A 23 3.70 4.38 14.65
N GLU A 24 4.00 4.04 13.40
CA GLU A 24 5.22 3.30 13.03
C GLU A 24 6.52 3.99 13.50
N ARG A 25 6.53 5.33 13.52
CA ARG A 25 7.65 6.16 14.00
C ARG A 25 7.86 6.14 15.53
N GLU A 26 6.88 5.68 16.30
CA GLU A 26 6.94 5.64 17.76
C GLU A 26 7.50 4.31 18.27
N VAL A 27 7.67 3.33 17.38
CA VAL A 27 8.16 2.00 17.73
C VAL A 27 9.68 2.00 17.79
N ASN A 28 10.24 1.52 18.89
CA ASN A 28 11.67 1.24 19.02
C ASN A 28 12.02 -0.05 18.26
N TRP A 29 12.15 0.05 16.94
CA TRP A 29 12.40 -1.09 16.05
C TRP A 29 13.66 -1.86 16.42
N GLY A 30 14.78 -1.17 16.69
CA GLY A 30 16.01 -1.82 17.10
C GLY A 30 15.89 -2.59 18.42
N GLY A 31 15.15 -2.05 19.41
CA GLY A 31 14.85 -2.75 20.65
C GLY A 31 13.98 -3.98 20.43
N PHE A 32 12.97 -3.87 19.57
CA PHE A 32 12.10 -4.97 19.20
C PHE A 32 12.85 -6.08 18.47
N PHE A 33 13.67 -5.78 17.47
CA PHE A 33 14.42 -6.84 16.76
C PHE A 33 15.43 -7.53 17.66
N ARG A 34 16.11 -6.79 18.54
CA ARG A 34 17.01 -7.40 19.53
C ARG A 34 16.29 -8.32 20.50
N SER A 35 15.03 -8.05 20.86
CA SER A 35 14.28 -8.93 21.76
C SER A 35 13.83 -10.25 21.12
N LEU A 36 13.87 -10.35 19.78
CA LEU A 36 13.62 -11.58 19.04
C LEU A 36 14.84 -12.52 19.00
N LEU A 37 16.02 -12.04 19.39
CA LEU A 37 17.29 -12.76 19.31
C LEU A 37 17.69 -13.32 20.68
N SER A 38 18.34 -14.48 20.67
CA SER A 38 19.06 -14.96 21.86
C SER A 38 20.39 -14.22 21.99
N GLU A 39 20.98 -14.15 23.19
CA GLU A 39 22.26 -13.46 23.44
C GLU A 39 23.42 -13.94 22.54
N SER A 40 23.34 -15.17 22.02
CA SER A 40 24.36 -15.76 21.15
C SER A 40 24.07 -15.63 19.64
N ASP A 41 22.94 -15.04 19.27
CA ASP A 41 22.53 -14.89 17.86
C ASP A 41 23.12 -13.63 17.25
N GLU A 42 23.47 -13.72 15.97
CA GLU A 42 24.00 -12.60 15.19
C GLU A 42 22.94 -12.19 14.17
N LEU A 43 22.39 -10.99 14.31
CA LEU A 43 21.50 -10.41 13.30
C LEU A 43 22.34 -9.89 12.13
N ILE A 44 22.20 -10.52 10.97
CA ILE A 44 22.89 -10.11 9.75
C ILE A 44 22.19 -8.89 9.16
N ARG A 45 20.87 -8.98 8.98
CA ARG A 45 20.06 -7.95 8.35
C ARG A 45 18.57 -8.17 8.59
N THR A 46 17.83 -7.08 8.61
CA THR A 46 16.37 -7.01 8.59
C THR A 46 15.94 -6.45 7.23
N TYR A 47 15.31 -7.26 6.40
CA TYR A 47 14.72 -6.82 5.14
C TYR A 47 13.26 -6.45 5.36
N TRP A 48 12.93 -5.20 5.08
CA TRP A 48 11.59 -4.67 5.26
C TRP A 48 10.95 -4.41 3.90
N PHE A 49 9.99 -5.27 3.55
CA PHE A 49 9.25 -5.18 2.28
C PHE A 49 8.15 -4.16 2.42
N ARG A 50 8.35 -2.99 1.82
CA ARG A 50 7.33 -1.95 1.82
C ARG A 50 6.05 -2.42 1.11
N PRO A 51 4.87 -1.88 1.49
CA PRO A 51 3.66 -2.04 0.70
C PRO A 51 3.88 -1.56 -0.75
N GLN A 52 3.34 -2.29 -1.72
CA GLN A 52 3.45 -1.90 -3.12
C GLN A 52 2.75 -0.55 -3.35
N ARG A 53 3.38 0.33 -4.14
CA ARG A 53 2.73 1.58 -4.56
C ARG A 53 1.43 1.25 -5.28
N ILE A 54 0.39 2.03 -5.01
CA ILE A 54 -0.80 2.09 -5.86
C ILE A 54 -0.32 2.39 -7.28
N LEU A 55 -0.44 1.42 -8.20
CA LEU A 55 0.00 1.58 -9.57
C LEU A 55 -1.04 2.43 -10.33
N ASP A 56 -0.64 3.67 -10.65
CA ASP A 56 -1.51 4.68 -11.27
C ASP A 56 -2.15 4.26 -12.59
N THR A 57 -1.56 3.28 -13.29
CA THR A 57 -2.07 2.78 -14.57
C THR A 57 -3.47 2.17 -14.47
N TYR A 58 -3.91 1.75 -13.28
CA TYR A 58 -5.23 1.15 -13.07
C TYR A 58 -6.31 2.15 -12.66
N PHE A 59 -5.94 3.37 -12.26
CA PHE A 59 -6.86 4.39 -11.72
C PHE A 59 -7.12 5.55 -12.69
N SER A 60 -7.13 5.27 -14.00
CA SER A 60 -7.61 6.27 -14.96
C SER A 60 -9.11 6.51 -14.75
N TYR A 61 -9.57 7.72 -15.07
CA TYR A 61 -11.00 8.07 -15.05
C TYR A 61 -11.85 7.01 -15.76
N GLU A 62 -11.41 6.59 -16.96
CA GLU A 62 -12.06 5.53 -17.73
C GLU A 62 -12.15 4.19 -16.98
N ASN A 63 -11.06 3.75 -16.33
CA ASN A 63 -11.06 2.50 -15.58
C ASN A 63 -11.96 2.59 -14.33
N ILE A 64 -11.92 3.72 -13.63
CA ILE A 64 -12.79 3.98 -12.47
C ILE A 64 -14.25 3.96 -12.92
N LYS A 65 -14.59 4.70 -13.98
CA LYS A 65 -15.93 4.77 -14.54
C LYS A 65 -16.43 3.39 -14.99
N ASN A 66 -15.62 2.65 -15.73
CA ASN A 66 -15.94 1.27 -16.13
C ASN A 66 -16.24 0.36 -14.90
N GLN A 67 -15.45 0.47 -13.83
CA GLN A 67 -15.67 -0.32 -12.60
C GLN A 67 -16.92 0.11 -11.84
N VAL A 68 -17.19 1.42 -11.75
CA VAL A 68 -18.41 1.97 -11.12
C VAL A 68 -19.64 1.44 -11.85
N VAL A 69 -19.68 1.56 -13.19
CA VAL A 69 -20.82 1.06 -13.98
C VAL A 69 -20.97 -0.45 -13.84
N TYR A 70 -19.87 -1.20 -13.96
CA TYR A 70 -19.90 -2.67 -13.84
C TYR A 70 -20.44 -3.15 -12.49
N LYS A 71 -20.04 -2.51 -11.38
CA LYS A 71 -20.39 -2.96 -10.03
C LYS A 71 -21.72 -2.41 -9.51
N GLN A 72 -22.04 -1.15 -9.81
CA GLN A 72 -23.18 -0.45 -9.20
C GLN A 72 -24.35 -0.22 -10.17
N PHE A 73 -24.06 -0.14 -11.48
CA PHE A 73 -25.05 0.10 -12.53
C PHE A 73 -25.08 -1.05 -13.55
N LYS A 74 -24.97 -2.30 -13.07
CA LYS A 74 -24.79 -3.49 -13.90
C LYS A 74 -25.84 -3.64 -15.01
N ASN A 75 -27.07 -3.22 -14.77
CA ASN A 75 -28.17 -3.27 -15.74
C ASN A 75 -27.95 -2.35 -16.96
N TYR A 76 -27.07 -1.35 -16.82
CA TYR A 76 -26.73 -0.38 -17.85
C TYR A 76 -25.34 -0.61 -18.44
N TYR A 77 -24.63 -1.66 -18.01
CA TYR A 77 -23.25 -1.91 -18.41
C TYR A 77 -23.11 -2.25 -19.90
N SER A 78 -24.05 -3.00 -20.47
CA SER A 78 -24.07 -3.29 -21.92
C SER A 78 -24.25 -2.03 -22.74
N ASP A 79 -25.22 -1.19 -22.36
CA ASP A 79 -25.52 0.06 -23.06
C ASP A 79 -24.35 1.03 -22.95
N PHE A 80 -23.74 1.15 -21.77
CA PHE A 80 -22.54 1.93 -21.53
C PHE A 80 -21.35 1.49 -22.38
N ARG A 81 -21.15 0.17 -22.57
CA ARG A 81 -20.04 -0.37 -23.36
C ARG A 81 -20.20 -0.15 -24.86
N GLU A 82 -21.45 -0.08 -25.34
CA GLU A 82 -21.74 0.22 -26.74
C GLU A 82 -21.74 1.72 -27.02
N ASP A 83 -22.42 2.50 -26.18
CA ASP A 83 -22.57 3.95 -26.33
C ASP A 83 -23.07 4.59 -25.02
N GLU A 84 -22.20 5.35 -24.36
CA GLU A 84 -22.51 6.07 -23.12
C GLU A 84 -23.71 7.03 -23.24
N THR A 85 -23.98 7.56 -24.44
CA THR A 85 -25.09 8.51 -24.64
C THR A 85 -26.47 7.88 -24.48
N ARG A 86 -26.56 6.53 -24.53
CA ARG A 86 -27.80 5.77 -24.29
C ARG A 86 -28.22 5.72 -22.83
N LEU A 87 -27.30 6.03 -21.92
CA LEU A 87 -27.61 6.08 -20.50
C LEU A 87 -28.58 7.22 -20.21
N PRO A 88 -29.62 7.00 -19.38
CA PRO A 88 -30.45 8.08 -18.89
C PRO A 88 -29.61 9.14 -18.17
N GLU A 89 -29.93 10.42 -18.36
CA GLU A 89 -29.20 11.54 -17.76
C GLU A 89 -29.04 11.43 -16.23
N PRO A 90 -30.06 11.01 -15.44
CA PRO A 90 -29.89 10.80 -14.00
C PRO A 90 -28.84 9.72 -13.66
N ILE A 91 -28.72 8.68 -14.50
CA ILE A 91 -27.75 7.60 -14.31
C ILE A 91 -26.35 8.09 -14.62
N ARG A 92 -26.17 8.87 -15.70
CA ARG A 92 -24.87 9.51 -16.02
C ARG A 92 -24.39 10.41 -14.89
N ASN A 93 -25.26 11.29 -14.39
CA ASN A 93 -24.92 12.16 -13.27
C ASN A 93 -24.51 11.36 -12.03
N SER A 94 -25.24 10.28 -11.71
CA SER A 94 -24.89 9.43 -10.56
C SER A 94 -23.57 8.66 -10.75
N ILE A 95 -23.25 8.25 -11.97
CA ILE A 95 -21.95 7.64 -12.30
C ILE A 95 -20.84 8.67 -12.08
N ASP A 96 -20.99 9.89 -12.61
CA ASP A 96 -19.98 10.94 -12.49
C ASP A 96 -19.73 11.35 -11.03
N GLU A 97 -20.79 11.44 -10.22
CA GLU A 97 -20.68 11.68 -8.77
C GLU A 97 -19.89 10.57 -8.06
N HIS A 98 -20.14 9.30 -8.39
CA HIS A 98 -19.39 8.18 -7.82
C HIS A 98 -17.93 8.18 -8.29
N VAL A 99 -17.67 8.47 -9.57
CA VAL A 99 -16.30 8.56 -10.10
C VAL A 99 -15.54 9.67 -9.37
N ALA A 100 -16.13 10.86 -9.22
CA ALA A 100 -15.53 11.98 -8.49
C ALA A 100 -15.26 11.63 -7.01
N SER A 101 -16.16 10.90 -6.36
CA SER A 101 -15.95 10.41 -4.99
C SER A 101 -14.75 9.45 -4.90
N VAL A 102 -14.63 8.52 -5.84
CA VAL A 102 -13.49 7.58 -5.91
C VAL A 102 -12.18 8.32 -6.19
N GLU A 103 -12.18 9.29 -7.11
CA GLU A 103 -10.99 10.10 -7.40
C GLU A 103 -10.52 10.89 -6.18
N ASN A 104 -11.44 11.51 -5.44
CA ASN A 104 -11.12 12.20 -4.20
C ASN A 104 -10.55 11.24 -3.15
N TRP A 105 -11.13 10.07 -2.99
CA TRP A 105 -10.61 9.05 -2.07
C TRP A 105 -9.19 8.61 -2.46
N ILE A 106 -8.92 8.36 -3.75
CA ILE A 106 -7.57 8.00 -4.24
C ILE A 106 -6.58 9.13 -3.93
N LYS A 107 -6.98 10.39 -4.15
CA LYS A 107 -6.15 11.55 -3.85
C LYS A 107 -5.82 11.65 -2.36
N GLU A 108 -6.79 11.44 -1.49
CA GLU A 108 -6.59 11.43 -0.04
C GLU A 108 -5.65 10.30 0.41
N GLU A 109 -5.84 9.08 -0.12
CA GLU A 109 -4.94 7.96 0.17
C GLU A 109 -3.51 8.28 -0.30
N ARG A 110 -3.33 8.80 -1.52
CA ARG A 110 -2.01 9.23 -2.00
C ARG A 110 -1.36 10.26 -1.09
N ALA A 111 -2.13 11.23 -0.60
CA ALA A 111 -1.62 12.24 0.32
C ALA A 111 -1.10 11.61 1.63
N LYS A 112 -1.81 10.62 2.19
CA LYS A 112 -1.37 9.89 3.40
C LYS A 112 -0.04 9.17 3.19
N PHE A 113 0.19 8.63 2.00
CA PHE A 113 1.42 7.91 1.68
C PHE A 113 2.52 8.80 1.07
N SER A 114 2.29 10.10 0.89
CA SER A 114 3.29 11.01 0.30
C SER A 114 4.60 11.08 1.09
N GLN A 115 4.53 10.96 2.43
CA GLN A 115 5.69 11.02 3.31
C GLN A 115 6.32 9.66 3.61
N ILE A 116 5.74 8.55 3.13
CA ILE A 116 6.18 7.21 3.53
C ILE A 116 7.62 6.91 3.08
N GLU A 117 8.02 7.40 1.90
CA GLU A 117 9.39 7.22 1.41
C GLU A 117 10.41 7.91 2.32
N TYR A 118 10.12 9.15 2.73
CA TYR A 118 10.98 9.87 3.65
C TYR A 118 11.09 9.14 5.00
N ASN A 119 9.96 8.64 5.53
CA ASN A 119 9.98 7.90 6.80
C ASN A 119 10.83 6.63 6.71
N TYR A 120 10.72 5.87 5.62
CA TYR A 120 11.55 4.70 5.38
C TYR A 120 13.02 5.02 5.18
N ASP A 121 13.33 6.14 4.52
CA ASP A 121 14.71 6.61 4.39
C ASP A 121 15.27 7.01 5.77
N GLN A 122 14.46 7.62 6.67
CA GLN A 122 14.88 7.90 8.05
C GLN A 122 15.13 6.62 8.86
N ILE A 123 14.26 5.61 8.76
CA ILE A 123 14.45 4.32 9.45
C ILE A 123 15.76 3.65 8.99
N SER A 124 16.05 3.69 7.68
CA SER A 124 17.30 3.12 7.14
C SER A 124 18.56 3.87 7.58
N LEU A 125 18.44 5.16 7.94
CA LEU A 125 19.55 5.96 8.49
C LEU A 125 19.74 5.75 9.99
N GLU A 126 18.66 5.48 10.72
CA GLU A 126 18.69 5.26 12.17
C GLU A 126 19.20 3.85 12.52
N PHE A 127 18.90 2.85 11.69
CA PHE A 127 19.22 1.45 11.95
C PHE A 127 20.05 0.83 10.81
N ASP A 128 21.35 0.65 11.04
CA ASP A 128 22.32 0.11 10.05
C ASP A 128 21.98 -1.32 9.57
N ASP A 129 21.23 -2.07 10.38
CA ASP A 129 20.81 -3.44 10.13
C ASP A 129 19.47 -3.55 9.40
N ILE A 130 18.76 -2.44 9.15
CA ILE A 130 17.49 -2.42 8.40
C ILE A 130 17.73 -2.01 6.95
N GLU A 131 17.20 -2.81 6.02
CA GLU A 131 17.17 -2.50 4.60
C GLU A 131 15.72 -2.46 4.10
N ILE A 132 15.25 -1.28 3.68
CA ILE A 132 13.93 -1.13 3.08
C ILE A 132 13.96 -1.58 1.62
N VAL A 133 13.28 -2.69 1.33
CA VAL A 133 13.24 -3.28 0.00
C VAL A 133 12.16 -2.61 -0.83
N LYS A 134 12.57 -1.83 -1.84
CA LYS A 134 11.67 -1.03 -2.68
C LYS A 134 11.08 -1.78 -3.89
N THR A 135 11.65 -2.92 -4.27
CA THR A 135 11.24 -3.77 -5.41
C THR A 135 11.37 -5.26 -5.05
N GLY A 136 10.34 -6.06 -5.29
CA GLY A 136 10.33 -7.48 -4.90
C GLY A 136 10.88 -8.41 -5.98
N ILE A 137 12.12 -8.88 -5.81
CA ILE A 137 12.52 -10.30 -5.83
C ILE A 137 13.74 -10.42 -4.91
N VAL A 138 13.61 -11.10 -3.77
CA VAL A 138 14.76 -11.43 -2.93
C VAL A 138 15.47 -12.61 -3.57
N LYS A 139 16.64 -12.39 -4.18
CA LYS A 139 17.59 -13.48 -4.41
C LYS A 139 18.42 -13.63 -3.14
N VAL A 140 18.02 -14.56 -2.27
CA VAL A 140 18.88 -14.99 -1.16
C VAL A 140 19.98 -15.83 -1.79
N ASN A 141 21.21 -15.32 -1.85
CA ASN A 141 22.37 -16.19 -2.00
C ASN A 141 22.96 -16.32 -0.59
N PRO A 142 22.79 -17.48 0.07
CA PRO A 142 23.18 -17.69 1.46
C PRO A 142 24.69 -17.54 1.71
#